data_AF-A0A4U6UJ93-F1
#
_entry.id   AF-A0A4U6UJ93-F1
#
_cell.length_a   1.000
_cell.length_b   1.000
_cell.length_c   1.000
_cell.angle_alpha   90.00
_cell.angle_beta   90.00
_cell.angle_gamma   90.00
#
_symmetry.space_group_name_H-M   'P 1'
#
loop_
_entity.id
_entity.type
_entity.pdbx_description
1 polymer ?
#
loop_
_entity_poly.entity_id
_entity_poly.type
_entity_poly.pdbx_seq_one_letter_code
_entity_poly.pdbx_strand_id
1 'polypeptide(L)'
;MVGAQVSPTLTRLPPDEDFYTTTNPNVNATELAQLICARSQNALDLASKVMDIAGLGLHATEISQHTTNQMVRACTSVFCNVAADAYHKRVKMETIISFLDALRGLGAVCHILVEGIVAKLEDGPIRNIITSYMDKHSQEFDNKVNNLKDEFKLATEIHAHK
;
A
#
# COMPACT_ATOMS: atom_id res chain seq x y z
N MET A 1 -60.01 -15.58 -37.97
CA MET A 1 -59.16 -16.03 -36.85
C MET A 1 -58.68 -14.80 -36.11
N VAL A 2 -59.23 -14.56 -34.92
CA VAL A 2 -58.92 -13.40 -34.08
C VAL A 2 -57.63 -13.69 -33.33
N GLY A 3 -56.64 -12.80 -33.46
CA GLY A 3 -55.43 -12.81 -32.65
C GLY A 3 -55.76 -12.40 -31.21
N ALA A 4 -55.39 -13.25 -30.25
CA ALA A 4 -55.46 -12.95 -28.83
C ALA A 4 -54.05 -12.68 -28.30
N GLN A 5 -53.91 -11.46 -27.77
CA GLN A 5 -52.81 -10.97 -26.96
C GLN A 5 -52.53 -11.88 -25.76
N VAL A 6 -51.25 -12.15 -25.50
CA VAL A 6 -50.78 -12.62 -24.18
C VAL A 6 -49.56 -11.79 -23.81
N SER A 7 -49.75 -10.91 -22.82
CA SER A 7 -48.74 -10.00 -22.27
C SER A 7 -47.53 -10.74 -21.68
N PRO A 8 -46.31 -10.15 -21.73
CA PRO A 8 -45.13 -10.73 -21.13
C PRO A 8 -45.15 -10.59 -19.59
N THR A 9 -44.93 -11.72 -18.92
CA THR A 9 -44.81 -11.85 -17.46
C THR A 9 -43.59 -11.10 -16.92
N LEU A 10 -43.86 -10.14 -16.04
CA LEU A 10 -42.90 -9.39 -15.23
C LEU A 10 -42.05 -10.36 -14.38
N THR A 11 -40.79 -10.56 -14.74
CA THR A 11 -39.84 -11.33 -13.93
C THR A 11 -39.44 -10.49 -12.72
N ARG A 12 -40.02 -10.82 -11.57
CA ARG A 12 -39.70 -10.29 -10.24
C ARG A 12 -38.28 -10.76 -9.86
N LEU A 13 -37.34 -9.82 -9.74
CA LEU A 13 -36.06 -10.03 -9.07
C LEU A 13 -36.28 -10.51 -7.62
N PRO A 14 -35.50 -11.48 -7.11
CA PRO A 14 -35.52 -11.79 -5.69
C PRO A 14 -35.00 -10.60 -4.87
N PRO A 15 -35.57 -10.36 -3.67
CA PRO A 15 -35.17 -9.27 -2.80
C PRO A 15 -33.80 -9.57 -2.17
N ASP A 16 -32.97 -8.53 -2.11
CA ASP A 16 -31.85 -8.31 -1.20
C ASP A 16 -31.44 -9.52 -0.35
N GLU A 17 -30.42 -10.25 -0.81
CA GLU A 17 -29.60 -11.02 0.12
C GLU A 17 -28.91 -10.03 1.04
N ASP A 18 -29.42 -9.93 2.27
CA ASP A 18 -28.74 -9.31 3.39
C ASP A 18 -27.29 -9.79 3.44
N PHE A 19 -26.38 -8.90 3.04
CA PHE A 19 -24.94 -9.07 3.20
C PHE A 19 -24.58 -8.90 4.67
N TYR A 20 -25.08 -9.78 5.53
CA TYR A 20 -24.45 -10.05 6.81
C TYR A 20 -23.17 -10.83 6.51
N THR A 21 -22.10 -10.12 6.18
CA THR A 21 -20.75 -10.67 6.35
C THR A 21 -20.55 -10.90 7.84
N THR A 22 -20.92 -12.10 8.26
CA THR A 22 -20.32 -12.81 9.36
C THR A 22 -18.81 -12.68 9.19
N THR A 23 -18.21 -11.90 10.08
CA THR A 23 -16.77 -11.80 10.27
C THR A 23 -16.24 -13.20 10.54
N ASN A 24 -15.75 -13.87 9.50
CA ASN A 24 -15.02 -15.13 9.65
C ASN A 24 -13.65 -14.79 10.26
N PRO A 25 -13.35 -15.11 11.54
CA PRO A 25 -12.16 -14.63 12.22
C PRO A 25 -10.89 -15.41 11.86
N ASN A 26 -10.92 -16.26 10.84
CA ASN A 26 -9.81 -17.15 10.53
C ASN A 26 -9.07 -16.73 9.27
N VAL A 27 -8.45 -15.54 9.29
CA VAL A 27 -7.26 -15.35 8.45
C VAL A 27 -6.20 -16.24 9.08
N ASN A 28 -5.82 -17.31 8.39
CA ASN A 28 -4.83 -18.20 8.95
C ASN A 28 -3.49 -17.43 9.00
N ALA A 29 -2.74 -17.55 10.10
CA ALA A 29 -1.54 -16.74 10.29
C ALA A 29 -0.47 -16.96 9.19
N THR A 30 -0.50 -18.13 8.55
CA THR A 30 0.34 -18.48 7.41
C THR A 30 -0.06 -17.69 6.15
N GLU A 31 -1.35 -17.53 5.86
CA GLU A 31 -1.91 -16.72 4.77
C GLU A 31 -1.58 -15.24 4.99
N LEU A 32 -1.71 -14.74 6.22
CA LEU A 32 -1.34 -13.38 6.56
C LEU A 32 0.17 -13.14 6.34
N ALA A 33 1.01 -14.06 6.83
CA ALA A 33 2.46 -13.97 6.62
C ALA A 33 2.82 -14.02 5.13
N GLN A 34 2.21 -14.92 4.36
CA GLN A 34 2.40 -15.01 2.91
C GLN A 34 1.96 -13.74 2.19
N LEU A 35 0.81 -13.18 2.57
CA LEU A 35 0.31 -11.93 2.00
C LEU A 35 1.26 -10.77 2.30
N ILE A 36 1.72 -10.64 3.54
CA ILE A 36 2.69 -9.61 3.93
C ILE A 36 3.99 -9.77 3.12
N CYS A 37 4.55 -10.98 3.04
CA CYS A 37 5.73 -11.25 2.22
C CYS A 37 5.53 -10.87 0.75
N ALA A 38 4.41 -11.27 0.14
CA ALA A 38 4.12 -10.96 -1.26
C ALA A 38 3.99 -9.44 -1.49
N ARG A 39 3.33 -8.72 -0.57
CA ARG A 39 3.18 -7.26 -0.67
C ARG A 39 4.51 -6.54 -0.44
N SER A 40 5.31 -6.97 0.54
CA SER A 40 6.65 -6.46 0.79
C SER A 40 7.57 -6.68 -0.40
N GLN A 41 7.55 -7.86 -1.01
CA GLN A 41 8.35 -8.15 -2.20
C GLN A 41 8.00 -7.20 -3.34
N ASN A 42 6.70 -7.03 -3.64
CA ASN A 42 6.26 -6.10 -4.68
C ASN A 42 6.70 -4.65 -4.40
N ALA A 43 6.64 -4.22 -3.14
CA ALA A 43 7.08 -2.89 -2.75
C ALA A 43 8.60 -2.71 -2.91
N LEU A 44 9.39 -3.72 -2.52
CA LEU A 44 10.84 -3.72 -2.69
C LEU A 44 11.26 -3.81 -4.16
N ASP A 45 10.56 -4.60 -4.98
CA ASP A 45 10.82 -4.68 -6.42
C ASP A 45 10.56 -3.34 -7.10
N LEU A 46 9.48 -2.64 -6.71
CA LEU A 46 9.19 -1.31 -7.21
C LEU A 46 10.25 -0.30 -6.75
N ALA A 47 10.64 -0.33 -5.47
CA ALA A 47 11.70 0.52 -4.94
C ALA A 47 13.04 0.27 -5.62
N SER A 48 13.38 -0.99 -5.91
CA SER A 48 14.58 -1.36 -6.65
C SER A 48 14.59 -0.74 -8.05
N LYS A 49 13.46 -0.78 -8.77
CA LYS A 49 13.35 -0.13 -10.10
C LYS A 49 13.56 1.38 -10.01
N VAL A 50 12.98 2.02 -9.00
CA VAL A 50 13.17 3.46 -8.76
C VAL A 50 14.63 3.75 -8.46
N MET A 51 15.29 2.93 -7.63
CA MET A 51 16.72 3.07 -7.32
C MET A 51 17.61 2.85 -8.54
N ASP A 52 17.30 1.89 -9.41
CA ASP A 52 18.06 1.65 -10.64
C ASP A 52 17.95 2.84 -11.59
N ILE A 53 16.74 3.38 -11.78
CA ILE A 53 16.49 4.58 -12.59
C ILE A 53 17.19 5.79 -11.97
N ALA A 54 17.11 5.95 -10.64
CA ALA A 54 17.80 6.99 -9.92
C ALA A 54 19.32 6.86 -10.03
N GLY A 55 19.86 5.64 -10.04
CA GLY A 55 21.27 5.33 -10.26
C GLY A 55 21.84 5.94 -11.55
N LEU A 56 21.03 6.01 -12.61
CA LEU A 56 21.41 6.68 -13.86
C LEU A 56 21.63 8.19 -13.67
N GLY A 57 20.91 8.79 -12.71
CA GLY A 57 21.04 10.20 -12.34
C GLY A 57 21.86 10.44 -11.07
N LEU A 58 22.19 9.45 -10.25
CA LEU A 58 22.61 9.65 -8.85
C LEU A 58 24.04 10.16 -8.66
N HIS A 59 24.86 10.21 -9.72
CA HIS A 59 26.23 10.71 -9.62
C HIS A 59 26.33 12.18 -9.16
N ALA A 60 25.21 12.91 -9.04
CA ALA A 60 25.19 14.31 -8.62
C ALA A 60 23.95 14.73 -7.79
N THR A 61 23.29 13.83 -7.07
CA THR A 61 22.19 14.21 -6.14
C THR A 61 22.71 14.48 -4.73
N GLU A 62 22.02 15.35 -3.98
CA GLU A 62 22.39 15.74 -2.61
C GLU A 62 22.34 14.57 -1.61
N ILE A 63 21.46 13.59 -1.86
CA ILE A 63 21.40 12.34 -1.09
C ILE A 63 22.25 11.27 -1.75
N SER A 64 23.18 10.72 -0.96
CA SER A 64 24.09 9.67 -1.41
C SER A 64 23.34 8.33 -1.60
N GLN A 65 23.79 7.55 -2.58
CA GLN A 65 23.33 6.16 -2.77
C GLN A 65 23.46 5.34 -1.47
N HIS A 66 24.48 5.62 -0.67
CA HIS A 66 24.71 4.96 0.60
C HIS A 66 23.56 5.21 1.59
N THR A 67 23.13 6.46 1.73
CA THR A 67 22.00 6.84 2.60
C THR A 67 20.72 6.15 2.15
N THR A 68 20.41 6.19 0.85
CA THR A 68 19.25 5.50 0.29
C THR A 68 19.29 4.00 0.56
N ASN A 69 20.43 3.35 0.34
CA ASN A 69 20.61 1.92 0.61
C ASN A 69 20.38 1.58 2.09
N GLN A 70 20.84 2.43 3.01
CA GLN A 70 20.60 2.23 4.44
C GLN A 70 19.10 2.34 4.78
N MET A 71 18.38 3.31 4.23
CA MET A 71 16.95 3.49 4.49
C MET A 71 16.12 2.32 3.94
N VAL A 72 16.42 1.84 2.73
CA VAL A 72 15.75 0.67 2.14
C VAL A 72 16.02 -0.60 2.95
N ARG A 73 17.27 -0.79 3.43
CA ARG A 73 17.62 -1.88 4.34
C ARG A 73 16.83 -1.82 5.65
N ALA A 74 16.65 -0.64 6.22
CA ALA A 74 15.86 -0.47 7.43
C ALA A 74 14.39 -0.89 7.21
N CYS A 75 13.77 -0.46 6.11
CA CYS A 75 12.40 -0.87 5.75
C CYS A 75 12.30 -2.38 5.51
N THR A 76 13.28 -2.95 4.79
CA THR A 76 13.36 -4.41 4.52
C THR A 76 13.45 -5.21 5.82
N SER A 77 14.27 -4.76 6.77
CA SER A 77 14.40 -5.39 8.08
C SER A 77 13.06 -5.44 8.83
N VAL A 78 12.30 -4.33 8.82
CA VAL A 78 10.96 -4.29 9.43
C VAL A 78 10.02 -5.28 8.73
N PHE A 79 10.01 -5.34 7.41
CA PHE A 79 9.18 -6.29 6.67
C PHE A 79 9.49 -7.75 7.03
N CYS A 80 10.78 -8.11 7.11
CA CYS A 80 11.19 -9.44 7.53
C CYS A 80 10.74 -9.78 8.96
N ASN A 81 10.88 -8.83 9.88
CA ASN A 81 10.47 -9.02 11.28
C ASN A 81 8.94 -9.17 11.39
N VAL A 82 8.17 -8.36 10.67
CA VAL A 82 6.71 -8.45 10.62
C VAL A 82 6.26 -9.78 10.04
N ALA A 83 6.90 -10.26 8.96
CA ALA A 83 6.62 -11.56 8.38
C ALA A 83 6.93 -12.71 9.36
N ALA A 84 8.03 -12.60 10.10
CA ALA A 84 8.39 -13.56 11.14
C ALA A 84 7.37 -13.56 12.29
N ASP A 85 6.92 -12.39 12.75
CA ASP A 85 5.87 -12.28 13.76
C ASP A 85 4.55 -12.86 13.27
N ALA A 86 4.19 -12.64 11.99
CA ALA A 86 3.02 -13.25 11.36
C ALA A 86 3.11 -14.77 11.35
N TYR A 87 4.23 -15.33 10.90
CA TYR A 87 4.45 -16.77 10.87
C TYR A 87 4.31 -17.42 12.25
N HIS A 88 4.82 -16.76 13.29
CA HIS A 88 4.76 -17.28 14.66
C HIS A 88 3.48 -16.90 15.43
N LYS A 89 2.46 -16.35 14.76
CA LYS A 89 1.20 -15.90 15.39
C LYS A 89 1.43 -14.84 16.49
N ARG A 90 2.47 -14.03 16.32
CA ARG A 90 2.89 -12.94 17.22
C ARG A 90 2.51 -11.56 16.68
N VAL A 91 1.68 -11.47 15.63
CA VAL A 91 1.20 -10.19 15.12
C VAL A 91 0.41 -9.49 16.21
N LYS A 92 0.92 -8.33 16.60
CA LYS A 92 0.21 -7.39 17.45
C LYS A 92 -0.05 -6.11 16.68
N MET A 93 -0.81 -5.23 17.31
CA MET A 93 -1.06 -3.91 16.77
C MET A 93 0.24 -3.13 16.51
N GLU A 94 1.23 -3.22 17.42
CA GLU A 94 2.54 -2.62 17.19
C GLU A 94 3.25 -3.16 15.93
N THR A 95 3.04 -4.45 15.60
CA THR A 95 3.59 -5.09 14.40
C THR A 95 2.96 -4.51 13.13
N ILE A 96 1.64 -4.33 13.12
CA ILE A 96 0.90 -3.74 11.99
C ILE A 96 1.29 -2.27 11.80
N ILE A 97 1.36 -1.50 12.90
CA ILE A 97 1.81 -0.10 12.85
C ILE A 97 3.24 -0.01 12.29
N SER A 98 4.15 -0.84 12.77
CA SER A 98 5.55 -0.85 12.31
C SER A 98 5.64 -1.16 10.81
N PHE A 99 4.83 -2.10 10.32
CA PHE A 99 4.75 -2.41 8.89
C PHE A 99 4.29 -1.21 8.05
N LEU A 100 3.23 -0.53 8.48
CA LEU A 100 2.70 0.65 7.80
C LEU A 100 3.69 1.81 7.82
N ASP A 101 4.38 2.04 8.94
CA ASP A 101 5.41 3.07 9.05
C ASP A 101 6.61 2.77 8.14
N ALA A 102 7.02 1.51 8.03
CA ALA A 102 8.08 1.09 7.10
C ALA A 102 7.65 1.22 5.62
N LEU A 103 6.40 0.91 5.29
CA LEU A 103 5.87 1.16 3.94
C LEU A 103 5.87 2.64 3.60
N ARG A 104 5.45 3.49 4.53
CA ARG A 104 5.50 4.95 4.38
C ARG A 104 6.93 5.44 4.15
N GLY A 105 7.87 4.96 4.98
CA GLY A 105 9.29 5.27 4.85
C GLY A 105 9.85 4.87 3.47
N LEU A 106 9.48 3.70 2.96
CA LEU A 106 9.89 3.25 1.62
C LEU A 106 9.31 4.13 0.51
N GLY A 107 8.04 4.54 0.63
CA GLY A 107 7.41 5.48 -0.30
C GLY A 107 8.12 6.84 -0.32
N ALA A 108 8.47 7.38 0.85
CA ALA A 108 9.22 8.63 0.98
C ALA A 108 10.61 8.54 0.33
N VAL A 109 11.32 7.42 0.51
CA VAL A 109 12.60 7.18 -0.18
C VAL A 109 12.42 7.20 -1.70
N CYS A 110 11.38 6.55 -2.22
CA CYS A 110 11.10 6.57 -3.66
C CYS A 110 10.79 7.99 -4.16
N HIS A 111 10.00 8.76 -3.42
CA HIS A 111 9.67 10.15 -3.77
C HIS A 111 10.92 11.03 -3.90
N ILE A 112 11.78 11.00 -2.89
CA ILE A 112 13.07 11.74 -2.87
C ILE A 112 13.95 11.35 -4.07
N LEU A 113 14.03 10.06 -4.38
CA LEU A 113 14.84 9.60 -5.51
C LEU A 113 14.29 10.13 -6.84
N VAL A 114 12.98 10.08 -7.04
CA VAL A 114 12.35 10.63 -8.24
C VAL A 114 12.52 12.14 -8.29
N GLU A 115 12.34 12.85 -7.18
CA GLU A 115 12.55 14.29 -7.09
C GLU A 115 13.98 14.68 -7.47
N GLY A 116 14.99 13.94 -7.00
CA GLY A 116 16.39 14.14 -7.36
C GLY A 116 16.69 13.96 -8.85
N ILE A 117 15.92 13.12 -9.55
CA ILE A 117 16.01 12.96 -11.01
C ILE A 117 15.30 14.12 -11.70
N VAL A 118 14.09 14.45 -11.26
CA VAL A 118 13.24 15.50 -11.85
C VAL A 118 13.90 16.88 -11.71
N ALA A 119 14.64 17.12 -10.64
CA ALA A 119 15.42 18.34 -10.44
C ALA A 119 16.50 18.57 -11.50
N LYS A 120 16.89 17.53 -12.25
CA LYS A 120 17.87 17.62 -13.36
C LYS A 120 17.23 17.92 -14.71
N LEU A 121 15.91 17.83 -14.80
CA LEU A 121 15.19 18.19 -16.02
C LEU A 121 15.14 19.72 -16.14
N GLU A 122 15.22 20.22 -17.37
CA GLU A 122 14.95 21.63 -17.64
C GLU A 122 13.54 22.00 -17.18
N ASP A 123 13.38 23.24 -16.71
CA ASP A 123 12.08 23.79 -16.37
C ASP A 123 11.17 23.78 -17.60
N GLY A 124 10.02 23.13 -17.46
CA GLY A 124 9.11 22.98 -18.58
C GLY A 124 7.97 21.99 -18.32
N PRO A 125 7.14 21.75 -19.34
CA PRO A 125 5.92 20.95 -19.21
C PRO A 125 6.18 19.53 -18.69
N ILE A 126 7.26 18.89 -19.15
CA ILE A 126 7.63 17.52 -18.74
C ILE A 126 7.93 17.46 -17.24
N ARG A 127 8.79 18.36 -16.75
CA ARG A 127 9.12 18.47 -15.33
C ARG A 127 7.86 18.69 -14.49
N ASN A 128 7.02 19.65 -14.89
CA ASN A 128 5.79 19.98 -14.16
C ASN A 128 4.79 18.82 -14.10
N ILE A 129 4.65 18.06 -15.20
CA ILE A 129 3.79 16.88 -15.24
C ILE A 129 4.32 15.82 -14.27
N ILE A 130 5.61 15.49 -14.32
CA ILE A 130 6.18 14.45 -13.47
C ILE A 130 6.07 14.84 -11.98
N THR A 131 6.42 16.08 -11.63
CA THR A 131 6.26 16.59 -10.25
C THR A 131 4.82 16.49 -9.78
N SER A 132 3.85 16.96 -10.58
CA SER A 132 2.43 16.91 -10.21
C SER A 132 1.92 15.48 -10.00
N TYR A 133 2.28 14.54 -10.86
CA TYR A 133 1.92 13.14 -10.71
C TYR A 133 2.55 12.52 -9.46
N MET A 134 3.84 12.79 -9.25
CA MET A 134 4.59 12.29 -8.10
C MET A 134 3.98 12.78 -6.79
N ASP A 135 3.73 14.09 -6.66
CA ASP A 135 3.16 14.69 -5.46
C ASP A 135 1.77 14.13 -5.16
N LYS A 136 0.93 14.05 -6.20
CA LYS A 136 -0.43 13.50 -6.07
C LYS A 136 -0.40 12.07 -5.57
N HIS A 137 0.40 11.20 -6.18
CA HIS A 137 0.47 9.79 -5.79
C HIS A 137 1.12 9.58 -4.43
N SER A 138 2.12 10.39 -4.08
CA SER A 138 2.75 10.35 -2.76
C SER A 138 1.77 10.77 -1.67
N GLN A 139 1.01 11.84 -1.89
CA GLN A 139 -0.02 12.29 -0.96
C GLN A 139 -1.15 11.27 -0.82
N GLU A 140 -1.61 10.69 -1.94
CA GLU A 140 -2.64 9.65 -1.92
C GLU A 140 -2.17 8.41 -1.13
N PHE A 141 -0.91 8.02 -1.31
CA PHE A 141 -0.30 6.92 -0.57
C PHE A 141 -0.22 7.21 0.93
N ASP A 142 0.32 8.37 1.32
CA ASP A 142 0.41 8.79 2.72
C ASP A 142 -0.96 8.82 3.40
N ASN A 143 -1.99 9.35 2.71
CA ASN A 143 -3.35 9.37 3.22
C ASN A 143 -3.90 7.95 3.44
N LYS A 144 -3.71 7.04 2.47
CA LYS A 144 -4.16 5.66 2.60
C LYS A 144 -3.49 4.94 3.77
N VAL A 145 -2.17 5.13 3.95
CA VAL A 145 -1.43 4.51 5.05
C VAL A 145 -1.87 5.06 6.40
N ASN A 146 -2.06 6.38 6.51
CA ASN A 146 -2.52 7.02 7.74
C ASN A 146 -3.95 6.60 8.11
N ASN A 147 -4.87 6.61 7.14
CA ASN A 147 -6.25 6.17 7.37
C ASN A 147 -6.29 4.72 7.87
N LEU A 148 -5.52 3.83 7.24
CA LEU A 148 -5.45 2.43 7.65
C LEU A 148 -4.88 2.30 9.07
N LYS A 149 -3.85 3.08 9.41
CA LYS A 149 -3.27 3.12 10.76
C LYS A 149 -4.29 3.56 11.80
N ASP A 150 -5.11 4.56 11.48
CA ASP A 150 -6.15 5.07 12.37
C ASP A 150 -7.32 4.09 12.53
N GLU A 151 -7.73 3.41 11.45
CA GLU A 151 -8.73 2.33 11.50
C GLU A 151 -8.30 1.20 12.44
N PHE A 152 -7.04 0.76 12.34
CA PHE A 152 -6.52 -0.27 13.23
C PHE A 152 -6.48 0.20 14.70
N LYS A 153 -6.11 1.46 14.96
CA LYS A 153 -6.08 2.02 16.33
C LYS A 153 -7.47 2.06 16.94
N LEU A 154 -8.44 2.55 16.18
CA LEU A 154 -9.83 2.63 16.61
C LEU A 154 -10.41 1.24 16.92
N ALA A 155 -10.12 0.25 16.07
CA ALA A 155 -10.55 -1.13 16.28
C ALA A 155 -10.00 -1.72 17.60
N THR A 156 -8.75 -1.38 17.97
CA THR A 156 -8.16 -1.82 19.24
C THR A 156 -8.74 -1.15 20.48
N GLU A 157 -9.13 0.13 20.40
CA GLU A 157 -9.77 0.86 21.51
C GLU A 157 -11.17 0.31 21.83
N ILE A 158 -11.94 -0.02 20.78
CA ILE A 158 -13.28 -0.62 20.93
C ILE A 158 -13.21 -1.99 21.62
N HIS A 159 -12.17 -2.78 21.34
CA HIS A 159 -11.95 -4.08 21.96
C HIS A 159 -11.43 -4.01 23.41
N ALA A 160 -10.84 -2.89 23.83
CA ALA A 160 -10.35 -2.69 25.20
C ALA A 160 -11.44 -2.22 26.18
N HIS A 161 -12.63 -1.88 25.70
CA HIS A 161 -13.76 -1.37 26.50
C HIS A 161 -14.95 -2.34 26.56
N LYS A 162 -14.74 -3.61 26.20
CA LYS A 162 -15.73 -4.68 26.23
C LYS A 162 -15.24 -5.83 27.11
#